data_AF-A0A0H5RSK1-F1
#
_entry.id   AF-A0A0H5RSK1-F1
#
_cell.length_a   1.000
_cell.length_b   1.000
_cell.length_c   1.000
_cell.angle_alpha   90.00
_cell.angle_beta   90.00
_cell.angle_gamma   90.00
#
_symmetry.space_group_name_H-M   'P 1'
#
loop_
_entity.id
_entity.type
_entity.pdbx_description
1 polymer ?
#
loop_
_entity_poly.entity_id
_entity_poly.type
_entity_poly.pdbx_seq_one_letter_code
_entity_poly.pdbx_strand_id
1 'polypeptide(L)'
;MTERVESVEVEHVRAGDTLSMSGDDDPRAHVFRVAKVELRNKLTTGEQPRVVLTSEPAGDDGEPMVLDYPTGTRLRKIVGRPSG
;
A
#
# COMPACT_ATOMS: atom_id res chain seq x y z
N MET A 1 4.16 -8.16 20.95
CA MET A 1 4.21 -8.21 19.47
C MET A 1 5.12 -7.09 19.01
N THR A 2 6.24 -7.41 18.35
CA THR A 2 7.09 -6.36 17.77
C THR A 2 6.70 -6.23 16.30
N GLU A 3 5.82 -5.28 16.00
CA GLU A 3 5.52 -4.91 14.63
C GLU A 3 6.67 -4.06 14.09
N ARG A 4 7.17 -4.41 12.91
CA ARG A 4 8.29 -3.72 12.26
C ARG A 4 7.75 -3.00 11.02
N VAL A 5 8.34 -1.85 10.71
CA VAL A 5 8.13 -1.18 9.44
C VAL A 5 9.29 -1.52 8.52
N GLU A 6 8.97 -1.99 7.32
CA GLU A 6 9.95 -2.24 6.25
C GLU A 6 9.66 -1.35 5.04
N SER A 7 10.70 -1.07 4.26
CA SER A 7 10.55 -0.38 2.98
C SER A 7 10.34 -1.43 1.89
N VAL A 8 9.24 -1.31 1.16
CA VAL A 8 8.85 -2.22 0.07
C VAL A 8 8.61 -1.42 -1.19
N GLU A 9 8.99 -1.95 -2.34
CA GLU A 9 8.64 -1.35 -3.62
C GLU A 9 7.15 -1.57 -3.91
N VAL A 10 6.51 -0.59 -4.53
CA VAL A 10 5.05 -0.61 -4.73
C VAL A 10 4.58 -1.80 -5.57
N GLU A 11 5.42 -2.30 -6.47
CA GLU A 11 5.17 -3.51 -7.27
C GLU A 11 5.19 -4.82 -6.46
N HIS A 12 5.78 -4.81 -5.27
CA HIS A 12 5.80 -5.94 -4.35
C HIS A 12 4.65 -5.91 -3.33
N VAL A 13 3.86 -4.84 -3.29
CA VAL A 13 2.68 -4.72 -2.43
C VAL A 13 1.60 -5.70 -2.89
N ARG A 14 0.95 -6.36 -1.93
CA ARG A 14 -0.14 -7.31 -2.16
C ARG A 14 -1.41 -6.87 -1.45
N ALA A 15 -2.56 -7.34 -1.94
CA ALA A 15 -3.80 -7.25 -1.19
C ALA A 15 -3.64 -7.96 0.17
N GLY A 16 -4.18 -7.37 1.24
CA GLY A 16 -3.97 -7.76 2.63
C GLY A 16 -2.77 -7.09 3.30
N ASP A 17 -1.88 -6.44 2.57
CA ASP A 17 -0.79 -5.68 3.18
C ASP A 17 -1.32 -4.43 3.90
N THR A 18 -0.66 -4.07 4.99
CA THR A 18 -0.92 -2.81 5.70
C THR A 18 0.27 -1.88 5.48
N LEU A 19 0.01 -0.70 4.95
CA LEU A 19 1.01 0.33 4.69
C LEU A 19 0.88 1.47 5.71
N SER A 20 2.01 1.98 6.17
CA SER A 20 2.09 3.21 6.96
C SER A 20 2.14 4.39 6.02
N MET A 21 1.07 5.18 6.02
CA MET A 21 1.00 6.44 5.26
C MET A 21 1.67 7.59 6.01
N SER A 22 1.83 7.47 7.34
CA SER A 22 2.51 8.49 8.13
C SER A 22 4.04 8.35 8.08
N GLY A 23 4.72 9.50 8.16
CA GLY A 23 6.14 9.66 8.47
C GLY A 23 6.43 9.81 9.97
N ASP A 24 5.40 9.86 10.81
CA ASP A 24 5.50 10.14 12.25
C ASP A 24 6.09 8.98 13.07
N ASP A 25 6.31 9.26 14.36
CA ASP A 25 6.82 8.33 15.38
C ASP A 25 5.93 7.08 15.53
N ASP A 26 4.60 7.25 15.38
CA ASP A 26 3.64 6.14 15.34
C ASP A 26 3.24 5.77 13.89
N PRO A 27 3.74 4.65 13.34
CA PRO A 27 3.39 4.20 12.00
C PRO A 27 1.93 3.73 11.87
N ARG A 28 1.18 3.62 12.97
CA ARG A 28 -0.23 3.17 12.97
C ARG A 28 -1.25 4.31 12.96
N ALA A 29 -0.81 5.54 13.17
CA ALA A 29 -1.70 6.70 13.19
C ALA A 29 -2.48 6.83 11.86
N HIS A 30 -1.81 6.52 10.75
CA HIS A 30 -2.42 6.55 9.41
C HIS A 30 -2.04 5.29 8.62
N VAL A 31 -2.92 4.30 8.63
CA VAL A 31 -2.74 3.04 7.92
C VAL A 31 -3.56 2.99 6.63
N PHE A 32 -2.96 2.43 5.60
CA PHE A 32 -3.63 2.06 4.35
C PHE A 32 -3.64 0.54 4.26
N ARG A 33 -4.82 -0.06 4.43
CA ARG A 33 -5.01 -1.50 4.28
C ARG A 33 -5.33 -1.79 2.83
N VAL A 34 -4.46 -2.51 2.15
CA VAL A 34 -4.57 -2.74 0.70
C VAL A 34 -5.65 -3.78 0.45
N ALA A 35 -6.76 -3.38 -0.17
CA ALA A 35 -7.81 -4.30 -0.63
C ALA A 35 -7.52 -4.82 -2.04
N LYS A 36 -6.97 -3.98 -2.93
CA LYS A 36 -6.71 -4.34 -4.33
C LYS A 36 -5.43 -3.69 -4.83
N VAL A 37 -4.75 -4.39 -5.73
CA VAL A 37 -3.56 -3.92 -6.45
C VAL A 37 -3.77 -4.13 -7.94
N GLU A 38 -3.58 -3.08 -8.73
CA GLU A 38 -3.73 -3.11 -10.18
C GLU A 38 -2.48 -2.56 -10.85
N LEU A 39 -1.85 -3.34 -11.73
CA LEU A 39 -0.76 -2.87 -12.57
C LEU A 39 -1.33 -2.30 -13.87
N ARG A 40 -1.23 -0.99 -14.05
CA ARG A 40 -1.64 -0.30 -15.29
C ARG A 40 -0.42 -0.15 -16.20
N ASN A 41 -0.33 -1.04 -17.17
CA ASN A 41 0.58 -0.92 -18.30
C ASN A 41 -0.18 -0.30 -19.47
N LYS A 42 -0.15 1.03 -19.62
CA LYS A 42 -0.62 1.65 -20.87
C LYS A 42 0.47 1.52 -21.92
N LEU A 43 0.45 0.38 -22.62
CA LEU A 43 1.35 0.05 -23.74
C LEU A 43 1.14 0.94 -24.98
N THR A 44 0.33 2.01 -24.90
CA THR A 44 -0.07 2.76 -26.09
C THR A 44 0.85 3.92 -26.46
N THR A 45 1.62 4.54 -25.55
CA THR A 45 2.53 5.66 -25.92
C THR A 45 3.50 6.01 -24.79
N GLY A 46 4.60 5.26 -24.61
CA GLY A 46 5.74 5.70 -23.77
C GLY A 46 5.47 6.04 -22.29
N GLU A 47 4.26 5.79 -21.78
CA GLU A 47 3.90 5.99 -20.37
C GLU A 47 4.59 4.93 -19.51
N GLN A 48 5.20 5.36 -18.41
CA GLN A 48 5.80 4.44 -17.45
C GLN A 48 4.71 3.59 -16.78
N PRO A 49 4.97 2.30 -16.52
CA PRO A 49 4.03 1.44 -15.81
C PRO A 49 3.71 2.02 -14.42
N ARG A 50 2.44 1.90 -14.02
CA ARG A 50 1.94 2.43 -12.75
C ARG A 50 1.22 1.35 -11.96
N VAL A 51 1.34 1.42 -10.64
CA VAL A 51 0.65 0.54 -9.71
C VAL A 51 -0.42 1.37 -9.00
N VAL A 52 -1.67 0.93 -9.13
CA VAL A 52 -2.82 1.50 -8.44
C VAL A 52 -3.14 0.61 -7.24
N LEU A 53 -3.16 1.21 -6.06
CA LEU A 53 -3.55 0.57 -4.81
C LEU A 53 -4.93 1.08 -4.41
N THR A 54 -5.82 0.17 -4.05
CA THR A 54 -7.13 0.50 -3.47
C THR A 54 -7.15 -0.01 -2.04
N SER A 55 -7.61 0.83 -1.11
CA SER A 55 -7.74 0.45 0.29
C SER A 55 -9.06 -0.23 0.61
N GLU A 56 -9.10 -0.92 1.75
CA GLU A 56 -10.35 -1.30 2.39
C GLU A 56 -11.17 -0.04 2.75
N PRO A 57 -12.51 -0.07 2.61
CA PRO A 57 -13.37 1.02 3.04
C PRO A 57 -13.25 1.23 4.56
N ALA A 58 -13.20 2.48 4.98
CA ALA A 58 -13.16 2.83 6.40
C ALA A 58 -14.58 2.80 7.01
N GLY A 59 -15.00 1.63 7.50
CA GLY A 59 -16.35 1.43 8.07
C GLY A 59 -17.42 1.09 7.02
N ASP A 60 -18.68 0.96 7.46
CA ASP A 60 -19.80 0.48 6.63
C ASP A 60 -20.10 1.33 5.39
N ASP A 61 -19.87 2.65 5.45
CA ASP A 61 -20.08 3.61 4.35
C ASP A 61 -18.77 4.29 3.90
N GLY A 62 -17.61 3.80 4.35
CA GLY A 62 -16.34 4.42 4.01
C GLY A 62 -16.03 4.29 2.52
N GLU A 63 -15.65 5.38 1.85
CA GLU A 63 -15.14 5.28 0.48
C GLU A 63 -13.71 4.69 0.50
N PRO A 64 -13.42 3.68 -0.34
CA PRO A 64 -12.08 3.16 -0.46
C PRO A 64 -11.15 4.22 -1.08
N MET A 65 -10.04 4.51 -0.42
CA MET A 65 -9.02 5.38 -0.98
C MET A 65 -8.27 4.67 -2.11
N VAL A 66 -8.01 5.40 -3.20
CA VAL A 66 -7.24 4.92 -4.34
C VAL A 66 -5.97 5.75 -4.48
N LEU A 67 -4.83 5.08 -4.56
CA LEU A 67 -3.51 5.70 -4.71
C LEU A 67 -2.86 5.19 -6.00
N ASP A 68 -2.21 6.08 -6.74
CA ASP A 68 -1.55 5.78 -8.01
C ASP A 68 -0.07 6.14 -7.93
N TYR A 69 0.79 5.13 -8.06
CA TYR A 69 2.24 5.27 -7.96
C TYR A 69 2.96 4.80 -9.23
N PRO A 70 4.07 5.44 -9.61
CA PRO A 70 4.99 4.87 -10.59
C PRO A 70 5.71 3.64 -9.99
N THR A 71 6.08 2.67 -10.83
CA THR A 71 6.93 1.53 -10.43
C THR A 71 8.25 2.00 -9.80
N GLY A 72 8.85 1.20 -8.92
CA GLY A 72 10.02 1.59 -8.14
C GLY A 72 9.77 2.56 -6.97
N THR A 73 8.54 3.07 -6.80
CA THR A 73 8.19 3.85 -5.60
C THR A 73 8.33 2.99 -4.36
N ARG A 74 9.00 3.51 -3.32
CA ARG A 74 9.15 2.82 -2.04
C ARG A 74 8.08 3.27 -1.05
N LEU A 75 7.35 2.31 -0.50
CA LEU A 75 6.32 2.48 0.51
C LEU A 75 6.76 1.83 1.82
N ARG A 76 6.16 2.27 2.93
CA ARG A 76 6.41 1.72 4.27
C ARG A 76 5.36 0.65 4.55
N LYS A 77 5.75 -0.61 4.64
CA LYS A 77 4.88 -1.73 4.99
C LYS A 77 5.02 -2.08 6.46
N ILE A 78 3.89 -2.24 7.14
CA ILE A 78 3.83 -2.71 8.52
C ILE A 78 3.76 -4.24 8.47
N VAL A 79 4.78 -4.89 9.02
CA VAL A 79 4.85 -6.35 9.15
C VAL A 79 4.71 -6.75 10.61
N GLY A 80 3.59 -7.40 10.92
CA GLY A 80 3.40 -8.14 12.15
C GLY A 80 3.91 -9.57 11.97
N ARG A 81 4.92 -9.99 12.74
CA ARG A 81 5.30 -11.41 12.74
C ARG A 81 4.12 -12.19 13.36
N PRO A 82 3.52 -13.17 12.67
CA PRO A 82 2.53 -14.02 13.32
C PRO A 82 3.22 -14.71 14.50
N SER A 83 2.66 -14.53 15.70
CA SER A 83 2.99 -15.39 16.83
C SER A 83 2.62 -16.81 16.42
N GLY A 84 3.62 -17.63 16.13
CA GLY A 84 3.44 -19.08 16.10
C GLY A 84 3.15 -19.61 17.49
#